data_AF-A0A7C5JZR1-F1
#
_entry.id   AF-A0A7C5JZR1-F1
#
_cell.length_a   1.000
_cell.length_b   1.000
_cell.length_c   1.000
_cell.angle_alpha   90.00
_cell.angle_beta   90.00
_cell.angle_gamma   90.00
#
_symmetry.space_group_name_H-M   'P 1'
#
loop_
_entity.id
_entity.type
_entity.pdbx_description
1 polymer ?
#
loop_
_entity_poly.entity_id
_entity_poly.type
_entity_poly.pdbx_seq_one_letter_code
_entity_poly.pdbx_strand_id
1 'polypeptide(L)'
;MIVKGIGLDSSSKVAFQSHAHTDHFVSGEFIISTKPTKFLSHLKKGGFYKTYRFGESFYIGDYKAKLYPAGHMLGSAQIYIKFDEFSLLYTGDVKLFKLRTAEKSKFRKADVLIIEATYGLPMYNFPTPKEAEKKLIAFVEDALDKGKVPTLYANQVGKAQELLKILDIHGYSARVPSDVRKAAKIYEKFGIKFNNISKDGEVVIRGFKTQKSLNGIHPSELFVSGFGNLKLSNHADFWELIRIVERIKPERIYTRYGYTRKFARILRGLGYEARPIEDVLLSGELI
;
A
#
# COMPACT_ATOMS: atom_id res chain seq x y z
N MET A 1 10.83 3.11 -12.49
CA MET A 1 12.04 3.91 -12.29
C MET A 1 13.25 2.99 -12.06
N ILE A 2 14.38 3.30 -12.68
CA ILE A 2 15.66 2.61 -12.48
C ILE A 2 16.64 3.62 -11.88
N VAL A 3 17.38 3.23 -10.84
CA VAL A 3 18.42 4.04 -10.17
C VAL A 3 19.69 3.21 -10.12
N LYS A 4 20.78 3.66 -10.73
CA LYS A 4 22.07 2.92 -10.80
C LYS A 4 21.89 1.44 -11.21
N GLY A 5 21.06 1.19 -12.23
CA GLY A 5 20.74 -0.15 -12.73
C GLY A 5 19.73 -0.97 -11.91
N ILE A 6 19.25 -0.44 -10.78
CA ILE A 6 18.27 -1.10 -9.91
C ILE A 6 16.86 -0.60 -10.23
N GLY A 7 15.96 -1.51 -10.63
CA GLY A 7 14.55 -1.17 -10.82
C GLY A 7 13.82 -1.09 -9.48
N LEU A 8 13.23 0.07 -9.16
CA LEU A 8 12.38 0.25 -7.99
C LEU A 8 10.93 0.27 -8.45
N ASP A 9 10.15 -0.80 -8.17
CA ASP A 9 8.85 -1.07 -8.79
C ASP A 9 8.86 -0.77 -10.29
N SER A 10 9.88 -1.32 -10.95
CA SER A 10 10.16 -1.17 -12.37
C SER A 10 10.96 -2.38 -12.84
N SER A 11 10.60 -2.92 -14.00
CA SER A 11 11.36 -4.03 -14.57
C SER A 11 12.79 -3.62 -14.93
N SER A 12 13.75 -4.49 -14.58
CA SER A 12 15.18 -4.36 -14.85
C SER A 12 15.86 -5.70 -14.56
N LYS A 13 17.19 -5.83 -14.76
CA LYS A 13 17.90 -7.07 -14.43
C LYS A 13 17.74 -7.44 -12.94
N VAL A 14 17.87 -6.46 -12.06
CA VAL A 14 17.65 -6.59 -10.61
C VAL A 14 16.60 -5.59 -10.16
N ALA A 15 15.40 -6.08 -9.83
CA ALA A 15 14.26 -5.26 -9.48
C ALA A 15 13.85 -5.47 -8.02
N PHE A 16 13.51 -4.40 -7.33
CA PHE A 16 12.79 -4.42 -6.05
C PHE A 16 11.29 -4.27 -6.31
N GLN A 17 10.50 -5.16 -5.71
CA GLN A 17 9.04 -5.09 -5.70
C GLN A 17 8.55 -4.79 -4.27
N SER A 18 8.02 -3.60 -4.07
CA SER A 18 7.61 -3.10 -2.76
C SER A 18 6.46 -3.90 -2.15
N HIS A 19 5.47 -4.28 -2.97
CA HIS A 19 4.29 -5.01 -2.52
C HIS A 19 3.59 -5.76 -3.67
N ALA A 20 2.40 -6.30 -3.41
CA ALA A 20 1.71 -7.23 -4.29
C ALA A 20 0.46 -6.65 -4.97
N HIS A 21 0.43 -5.34 -5.27
CA HIS A 21 -0.54 -4.79 -6.22
C HIS A 21 0.02 -4.85 -7.65
N THR A 22 -0.89 -5.04 -8.60
CA THR A 22 -0.55 -5.36 -9.99
C THR A 22 0.20 -4.24 -10.71
N ASP A 23 -0.04 -3.00 -10.33
CA ASP A 23 0.62 -1.79 -10.83
C ASP A 23 2.06 -1.62 -10.31
N HIS A 24 2.48 -2.47 -9.36
CA HIS A 24 3.86 -2.57 -8.88
C HIS A 24 4.55 -3.85 -9.34
N PHE A 25 3.89 -4.71 -10.12
CA PHE A 25 4.52 -5.95 -10.58
C PHE A 25 5.70 -5.65 -11.51
N VAL A 26 6.79 -6.35 -11.26
CA VAL A 26 8.04 -6.18 -12.02
C VAL A 26 8.48 -7.50 -12.64
N SER A 27 9.32 -7.39 -13.67
CA SER A 27 10.05 -8.49 -14.27
C SER A 27 11.56 -8.23 -14.19
N GLY A 28 12.33 -9.31 -14.09
CA GLY A 28 13.79 -9.26 -13.98
C GLY A 28 14.38 -10.64 -13.74
N GLU A 29 15.71 -10.74 -13.78
CA GLU A 29 16.41 -11.98 -13.40
C GLU A 29 16.24 -12.25 -11.90
N PHE A 30 16.44 -11.20 -11.10
CA PHE A 30 16.27 -11.23 -9.65
C PHE A 30 15.22 -10.22 -9.21
N ILE A 31 14.18 -10.70 -8.54
CA ILE A 31 13.16 -9.86 -7.92
C ILE A 31 13.36 -9.91 -6.40
N ILE A 32 13.66 -8.76 -5.82
CA ILE A 32 13.84 -8.58 -4.39
C ILE A 32 12.52 -8.15 -3.78
N SER A 33 12.05 -8.86 -2.77
CA SER A 33 10.82 -8.52 -2.05
C SER A 33 10.79 -9.14 -0.66
N THR A 34 9.68 -8.99 0.06
CA THR A 34 9.42 -9.77 1.27
C THR A 34 8.77 -11.11 0.92
N LYS A 35 8.84 -12.07 1.86
CA LYS A 35 8.20 -13.37 1.69
C LYS A 35 6.67 -13.27 1.47
N PRO A 36 5.90 -12.44 2.21
CA PRO A 36 4.47 -12.29 1.91
C PRO A 36 4.20 -11.70 0.53
N THR A 37 4.96 -10.70 0.09
CA THR A 37 4.83 -10.12 -1.26
C THR A 37 4.99 -11.17 -2.34
N LYS A 38 6.03 -12.02 -2.26
CA LYS A 38 6.22 -13.17 -3.19
C LYS A 38 4.99 -14.08 -3.27
N PHE A 39 4.38 -14.42 -2.13
CA PHE A 39 3.21 -15.31 -2.11
C PHE A 39 1.96 -14.62 -2.67
N LEU A 40 1.77 -13.33 -2.37
CA LEU A 40 0.59 -12.54 -2.77
C LEU A 40 0.63 -12.09 -4.23
N SER A 41 1.80 -11.88 -4.83
CA SER A 41 1.88 -11.48 -6.24
C SER A 41 1.33 -12.53 -7.19
N HIS A 42 1.09 -13.77 -6.72
CA HIS A 42 0.47 -14.85 -7.50
C HIS A 42 1.15 -15.12 -8.85
N LEU A 43 2.36 -14.61 -9.08
CA LEU A 43 3.10 -14.77 -10.33
C LEU A 43 3.54 -16.23 -10.44
N LYS A 44 2.80 -16.99 -11.26
CA LYS A 44 3.10 -18.40 -11.55
C LYS A 44 4.36 -18.57 -12.42
N LYS A 45 4.80 -17.51 -13.11
CA LYS A 45 6.03 -17.44 -13.92
C LYS A 45 6.52 -15.99 -13.96
N GLY A 46 7.70 -15.70 -13.42
CA GLY A 46 8.31 -14.37 -13.49
C GLY A 46 9.38 -14.16 -12.42
N GLY A 47 10.65 -14.18 -12.83
CA GLY A 47 11.85 -13.84 -12.05
C GLY A 47 12.17 -14.75 -10.85
N PHE A 48 13.46 -14.88 -10.51
CA PHE A 48 13.85 -15.56 -9.29
C PHE A 48 13.67 -14.61 -8.09
N TYR A 49 12.62 -14.86 -7.30
CA TYR A 49 12.35 -14.07 -6.10
C TYR A 49 13.37 -14.35 -4.99
N LYS A 50 14.21 -13.36 -4.68
CA LYS A 50 15.06 -13.32 -3.49
C LYS A 50 14.32 -12.56 -2.38
N THR A 51 13.95 -13.27 -1.32
CA THR A 51 13.15 -12.67 -0.25
C THR A 51 13.99 -12.35 0.97
N TYR A 52 13.83 -11.16 1.53
CA TYR A 52 14.51 -10.73 2.75
C TYR A 52 13.53 -10.38 3.86
N ARG A 53 13.95 -10.55 5.12
CA ARG A 53 13.19 -10.09 6.29
C ARG A 53 13.43 -8.60 6.51
N PHE A 54 12.49 -7.95 7.20
CA PHE A 54 12.70 -6.56 7.61
C PHE A 54 13.92 -6.43 8.52
N GLY A 55 14.75 -5.40 8.28
CA GLY A 55 15.98 -5.13 9.03
C GLY A 55 17.20 -5.97 8.64
N GLU A 56 17.01 -7.04 7.87
CA GLU A 56 18.09 -7.88 7.33
C GLU A 56 18.93 -7.09 6.31
N SER A 57 20.26 -7.19 6.41
CA SER A 57 21.18 -6.58 5.45
C SER A 57 21.41 -7.53 4.28
N PHE A 58 21.40 -7.02 3.06
CA PHE A 58 21.73 -7.77 1.85
C PHE A 58 22.37 -6.85 0.80
N TYR A 59 22.78 -7.43 -0.33
CA TYR A 59 23.27 -6.68 -1.48
C TYR A 59 22.26 -6.70 -2.62
N ILE A 60 22.07 -5.54 -3.25
CA ILE A 60 21.27 -5.35 -4.46
C ILE A 60 22.17 -4.71 -5.52
N GLY A 61 22.53 -5.49 -6.55
CA GLY A 61 23.72 -5.15 -7.33
C GLY A 61 24.95 -5.09 -6.40
N ASP A 62 25.70 -3.99 -6.49
CA ASP A 62 26.90 -3.75 -5.69
C ASP A 62 26.62 -3.02 -4.36
N TYR A 63 25.36 -2.66 -4.10
CA TYR A 63 25.00 -1.77 -3.00
C TYR A 63 24.38 -2.50 -1.82
N LYS A 64 24.72 -2.08 -0.60
CA LYS A 64 24.12 -2.62 0.62
C LYS A 64 22.71 -2.07 0.81
N ALA A 65 21.76 -2.96 1.05
CA ALA A 65 20.36 -2.62 1.22
C ALA A 65 19.71 -3.29 2.44
N LYS A 66 18.56 -2.73 2.85
CA LYS A 66 17.68 -3.24 3.91
C LYS A 66 16.23 -2.97 3.57
N LEU A 67 15.34 -3.90 3.91
CA LEU A 67 13.89 -3.68 3.85
C LEU A 67 13.34 -3.15 5.18
N TYR A 68 12.41 -2.21 5.11
CA TYR A 68 11.62 -1.73 6.26
C TYR A 68 10.13 -1.85 5.95
N PRO A 69 9.25 -2.11 6.94
CA PRO A 69 7.82 -2.20 6.70
C PRO A 69 7.25 -0.85 6.22
N ALA A 70 6.44 -0.88 5.16
CA ALA A 70 5.76 0.29 4.62
C ALA A 70 4.35 0.49 5.22
N GLY A 71 3.75 -0.58 5.75
CA GLY A 71 2.46 -0.54 6.46
C GLY A 71 1.21 -0.45 5.58
N HIS A 72 1.38 -0.49 4.26
CA HIS A 72 0.29 -0.41 3.28
C HIS A 72 -0.56 -1.69 3.21
N MET A 73 0.10 -2.84 3.17
CA MET A 73 -0.50 -4.18 3.20
C MET A 73 0.49 -5.19 3.78
N LEU A 74 0.06 -6.44 4.02
CA LEU A 74 0.95 -7.49 4.50
C LEU A 74 2.20 -7.63 3.63
N GLY A 75 3.38 -7.51 4.25
CA GLY A 75 4.68 -7.62 3.60
C GLY A 75 5.09 -6.42 2.74
N SER A 76 4.27 -5.36 2.66
CA SER A 76 4.66 -4.13 1.96
C SER A 76 5.94 -3.54 2.55
N ALA A 77 6.87 -3.20 1.68
CA ALA A 77 8.23 -2.83 2.07
C ALA A 77 8.70 -1.54 1.41
N GLN A 78 9.40 -0.75 2.22
CA GLN A 78 10.32 0.30 1.80
C GLN A 78 11.70 -0.35 1.61
N ILE A 79 12.49 0.14 0.66
CA ILE A 79 13.90 -0.28 0.50
C ILE A 79 14.83 0.89 0.82
N TYR A 80 15.76 0.65 1.73
CA TYR A 80 16.89 1.54 1.99
C TYR A 80 18.10 0.98 1.24
N ILE A 81 18.79 1.83 0.49
CA ILE A 81 20.01 1.49 -0.25
C ILE A 81 21.10 2.49 0.15
N LYS A 82 22.29 2.00 0.47
CA LYS A 82 23.47 2.84 0.70
C LYS A 82 24.35 2.78 -0.55
N PHE A 83 24.36 3.90 -1.27
CA PHE A 83 25.36 4.19 -2.30
C PHE A 83 26.58 4.83 -1.64
N ASP A 84 27.67 4.98 -2.41
CA ASP A 84 28.92 5.56 -1.92
C ASP A 84 28.71 7.02 -1.49
N GLU A 85 28.00 7.80 -2.32
CA GLU A 85 27.78 9.24 -2.12
C GLU A 85 26.58 9.56 -1.22
N PHE A 86 25.52 8.73 -1.26
CA PHE A 86 24.26 9.02 -0.57
C PHE A 86 23.52 7.76 -0.15
N SER A 87 22.53 7.93 0.71
CA SER A 87 21.56 6.92 1.10
C SER A 87 20.19 7.24 0.50
N LEU A 88 19.54 6.22 -0.01
CA LEU A 88 18.23 6.31 -0.65
C LEU A 88 17.22 5.52 0.16
N LEU A 89 16.05 6.11 0.43
CA LEU A 89 14.87 5.37 0.88
C LEU A 89 13.76 5.52 -0.15
N TYR A 90 13.35 4.39 -0.74
CA TYR A 90 12.16 4.32 -1.59
C TYR A 90 11.00 3.69 -0.80
N THR A 91 9.87 4.40 -0.69
CA THR A 91 8.78 3.97 0.18
C THR A 91 7.90 2.88 -0.43
N GLY A 92 7.79 2.82 -1.76
CA GLY A 92 6.63 2.22 -2.41
C GLY A 92 5.34 2.89 -1.91
N ASP A 93 4.25 2.15 -1.87
CA ASP A 93 3.04 2.59 -1.18
C ASP A 93 3.19 2.45 0.33
N VAL A 94 2.78 3.47 1.07
CA VAL A 94 3.12 3.62 2.48
C VAL A 94 1.92 4.06 3.30
N LYS A 95 1.82 3.59 4.55
CA LYS A 95 0.84 4.04 5.55
C LYS A 95 1.52 4.33 6.87
N LEU A 96 1.19 5.45 7.50
CA LEU A 96 1.77 5.81 8.80
C LEU A 96 1.00 5.14 9.95
N PHE A 97 -0.33 5.22 9.93
CA PHE A 97 -1.15 4.57 10.94
C PHE A 97 -1.15 3.05 10.80
N LYS A 98 -1.10 2.33 11.93
CA LYS A 98 -1.13 0.87 11.95
C LYS A 98 -2.50 0.37 11.50
N LEU A 99 -2.52 -0.38 10.42
CA LEU A 99 -3.66 -1.20 9.98
C LEU A 99 -3.71 -2.51 10.76
N ARG A 100 -4.85 -3.20 10.79
CA ARG A 100 -5.00 -4.50 11.45
C ARG A 100 -4.20 -5.59 10.74
N THR A 101 -4.08 -5.50 9.42
CA THR A 101 -3.54 -6.57 8.57
C THR A 101 -2.19 -6.30 7.92
N ALA A 102 -1.54 -5.17 8.24
CA ALA A 102 -0.20 -4.82 7.75
C ALA A 102 0.78 -4.56 8.89
N GLU A 103 2.07 -4.77 8.69
CA GLU A 103 3.11 -4.45 9.66
C GLU A 103 3.13 -2.96 10.02
N LYS A 104 3.53 -2.59 11.24
CA LYS A 104 3.69 -1.16 11.60
C LYS A 104 4.85 -0.57 10.80
N SER A 105 4.61 0.51 10.07
CA SER A 105 5.65 1.17 9.30
C SER A 105 6.80 1.65 10.19
N LYS A 106 8.02 1.56 9.65
CA LYS A 106 9.25 2.03 10.30
C LYS A 106 10.02 2.87 9.31
N PHE A 107 10.42 4.06 9.74
CA PHE A 107 11.12 5.02 8.90
C PHE A 107 12.57 5.16 9.36
N ARG A 108 13.48 5.26 8.40
CA ARG A 108 14.90 5.45 8.61
C ARG A 108 15.31 6.73 7.91
N LYS A 109 16.25 7.48 8.50
CA LYS A 109 16.85 8.63 7.83
C LYS A 109 17.57 8.22 6.54
N ALA A 110 17.44 9.04 5.51
CA ALA A 110 18.13 8.86 4.24
C ALA A 110 18.34 10.23 3.60
N ASP A 111 19.42 10.40 2.85
CA ASP A 111 19.77 11.65 2.20
C ASP A 111 18.79 11.96 1.06
N VAL A 112 18.37 10.91 0.33
CA VAL A 112 17.36 10.97 -0.73
C VAL A 112 16.13 10.15 -0.34
N LEU A 113 14.95 10.75 -0.46
CA LEU A 113 13.65 10.09 -0.29
C LEU A 113 12.90 10.03 -1.61
N ILE A 114 12.43 8.84 -1.98
CA ILE A 114 11.46 8.67 -3.07
C ILE A 114 10.15 8.18 -2.46
N ILE A 115 9.12 9.02 -2.48
CA ILE A 115 7.86 8.82 -1.76
C ILE A 115 6.64 8.87 -2.68
N GLU A 116 5.62 8.06 -2.40
CA GLU A 116 4.34 8.14 -3.11
C GLU A 116 3.62 9.48 -2.91
N ALA A 117 2.77 9.89 -3.84
CA ALA A 117 1.92 11.09 -3.75
C ALA A 117 0.46 10.81 -4.14
N THR A 118 -0.04 9.59 -3.93
CA THR A 118 -1.43 9.19 -4.21
C THR A 118 -2.44 10.17 -3.60
N TYR A 119 -2.17 10.61 -2.37
CA TYR A 119 -2.98 11.58 -1.63
C TYR A 119 -2.20 12.86 -1.29
N GLY A 120 -1.29 13.27 -2.18
CA GLY A 120 -0.38 14.41 -1.97
C GLY A 120 -1.03 15.81 -2.01
N LEU A 121 -2.35 15.94 -1.79
CA LEU A 121 -3.06 17.23 -1.73
C LEU A 121 -3.77 17.41 -0.39
N PRO A 122 -3.81 18.62 0.20
CA PRO A 122 -4.42 18.87 1.51
C PRO A 122 -5.89 18.45 1.66
N MET A 123 -6.63 18.40 0.55
CA MET A 123 -8.02 17.92 0.55
C MET A 123 -8.16 16.43 0.89
N TYR A 124 -7.09 15.64 0.74
CA TYR A 124 -7.05 14.25 1.17
C TYR A 124 -6.59 14.16 2.62
N ASN A 125 -7.50 14.57 3.49
CA ASN A 125 -7.38 14.45 4.94
C ASN A 125 -8.36 13.36 5.40
N PHE A 126 -7.84 12.24 5.90
CA PHE A 126 -8.65 11.08 6.21
C PHE A 126 -8.86 10.90 7.72
N PRO A 127 -10.00 10.33 8.13
CA PRO A 127 -10.15 9.86 9.50
C PRO A 127 -9.06 8.83 9.82
N THR A 128 -8.71 8.73 11.10
CA THR A 128 -7.85 7.64 11.58
C THR A 128 -8.49 6.27 11.27
N PRO A 129 -7.70 5.18 11.18
CA PRO A 129 -8.27 3.85 10.93
C PRO A 129 -9.38 3.46 11.91
N LYS A 130 -9.27 3.88 13.19
CA LYS A 130 -10.28 3.62 14.22
C LYS A 130 -11.59 4.38 13.97
N GLU A 131 -11.51 5.64 13.54
CA GLU A 131 -12.69 6.44 13.20
C GLU A 131 -13.36 5.94 11.91
N ALA A 132 -12.57 5.56 10.92
CA ALA A 132 -13.08 4.95 9.69
C ALA A 132 -13.75 3.60 9.97
N GLU A 133 -13.18 2.79 10.85
CA GLU A 133 -13.78 1.55 11.35
C GLU A 133 -15.12 1.79 12.04
N LYS A 134 -15.23 2.79 12.94
CA LYS A 134 -16.51 3.13 13.58
C LYS A 134 -17.59 3.44 12.54
N LYS A 135 -17.25 4.21 11.50
CA LYS A 135 -18.18 4.52 10.39
C LYS A 135 -18.55 3.29 9.57
N LEU A 136 -17.60 2.38 9.35
CA LEU A 136 -17.85 1.12 8.66
C LEU A 136 -18.87 0.27 9.41
N ILE A 137 -18.66 0.07 10.71
CA ILE A 137 -19.52 -0.78 11.54
C ILE A 137 -20.92 -0.17 11.66
N ALA A 138 -21.04 1.14 11.89
CA ALA A 138 -22.33 1.81 11.91
C ALA A 138 -23.11 1.65 10.60
N PHE A 139 -22.42 1.66 9.45
CA PHE A 139 -23.04 1.39 8.15
C PHE A 139 -23.50 -0.07 8.02
N VAL A 140 -22.71 -1.03 8.51
CA VAL A 140 -23.06 -2.45 8.49
C VAL A 140 -24.30 -2.71 9.36
N GLU A 141 -24.30 -2.19 10.60
CA GLU A 141 -25.42 -2.28 11.54
C GLU A 141 -26.70 -1.69 10.96
N ASP A 142 -26.66 -0.45 10.47
CA ASP A 142 -27.84 0.22 9.90
C ASP A 142 -28.43 -0.55 8.70
N ALA A 143 -27.59 -1.13 7.85
CA ALA A 143 -28.06 -1.94 6.74
C ALA A 143 -28.74 -3.23 7.21
N LEU A 144 -28.15 -3.93 8.18
CA LEU A 144 -28.68 -5.17 8.73
C LEU A 144 -29.99 -4.94 9.49
N ASP A 145 -30.09 -3.88 10.29
CA ASP A 145 -31.31 -3.49 11.02
C ASP A 145 -32.48 -3.21 10.08
N LYS A 146 -32.19 -2.74 8.86
CA LYS A 146 -33.18 -2.53 7.79
C LYS A 146 -33.48 -3.78 6.96
N GLY A 147 -32.98 -4.95 7.37
CA GLY A 147 -33.12 -6.21 6.64
C GLY A 147 -32.42 -6.20 5.27
N LYS A 148 -31.39 -5.36 5.10
CA LYS A 148 -30.59 -5.27 3.86
C LYS A 148 -29.25 -5.98 4.05
N VAL A 149 -28.64 -6.36 2.93
CA VAL A 149 -27.30 -6.95 2.90
C VAL A 149 -26.26 -5.85 2.64
N PRO A 150 -25.44 -5.45 3.63
CA PRO A 150 -24.37 -4.50 3.42
C PRO A 150 -23.33 -5.06 2.42
N THR A 151 -23.03 -4.27 1.40
CA THR A 151 -22.07 -4.63 0.35
C THR A 151 -20.92 -3.63 0.30
N LEU A 152 -19.71 -4.11 0.52
CA LEU A 152 -18.48 -3.31 0.59
C LEU A 152 -17.63 -3.52 -0.66
N TYR A 153 -17.31 -2.45 -1.37
CA TYR A 153 -16.43 -2.46 -2.53
C TYR A 153 -15.01 -2.06 -2.15
N ALA A 154 -14.03 -2.92 -2.43
CA ALA A 154 -12.62 -2.71 -2.08
C ALA A 154 -11.65 -3.43 -3.04
N ASN A 155 -10.35 -3.05 -3.00
CA ASN A 155 -9.28 -3.82 -3.65
C ASN A 155 -9.22 -5.22 -3.06
N GLN A 156 -9.07 -6.23 -3.92
CA GLN A 156 -9.14 -7.64 -3.54
C GLN A 156 -7.98 -8.11 -2.64
N VAL A 157 -6.84 -7.42 -2.71
CA VAL A 157 -5.65 -7.69 -1.90
C VAL A 157 -5.28 -6.44 -1.09
N GLY A 158 -4.98 -6.62 0.19
CA GLY A 158 -4.73 -5.55 1.16
C GLY A 158 -6.02 -5.06 1.81
N LYS A 159 -6.82 -4.30 1.06
CA LYS A 159 -8.00 -3.61 1.63
C LYS A 159 -9.15 -4.55 1.99
N ALA A 160 -9.45 -5.54 1.13
CA ALA A 160 -10.46 -6.55 1.45
C ALA A 160 -10.09 -7.36 2.70
N GLN A 161 -8.80 -7.65 2.92
CA GLN A 161 -8.34 -8.32 4.13
C GLN A 161 -8.45 -7.42 5.36
N GLU A 162 -8.14 -6.13 5.24
CA GLU A 162 -8.39 -5.16 6.33
C GLU A 162 -9.86 -5.13 6.73
N LEU A 163 -10.77 -5.06 5.75
CA LEU A 163 -12.21 -5.13 5.99
C LEU A 163 -12.63 -6.45 6.66
N LEU A 164 -12.16 -7.59 6.14
CA LEU A 164 -12.41 -8.89 6.76
C LEU A 164 -11.98 -8.91 8.22
N LYS A 165 -10.82 -8.34 8.55
CA LYS A 165 -10.31 -8.35 9.92
C LYS A 165 -11.08 -7.41 10.83
N ILE A 166 -11.54 -6.27 10.33
CA ILE A 166 -12.44 -5.38 11.07
C ILE A 166 -13.74 -6.12 11.38
N LEU A 167 -14.39 -6.69 10.37
CA LEU A 167 -15.66 -7.42 10.53
C LEU A 167 -15.52 -8.60 11.52
N ASP A 168 -14.44 -9.38 11.42
CA ASP A 168 -14.12 -10.51 12.31
C ASP A 168 -14.05 -10.08 13.78
N ILE A 169 -13.47 -8.92 14.06
CA ILE A 169 -13.33 -8.37 15.42
C ILE A 169 -14.67 -7.91 15.99
N HIS A 170 -15.59 -7.46 15.13
CA HIS A 170 -16.94 -7.03 15.53
C HIS A 170 -17.97 -8.16 15.42
N GLY A 171 -17.55 -9.40 15.15
CA GLY A 171 -18.44 -10.56 15.12
C GLY A 171 -19.23 -10.75 13.82
N TYR A 172 -18.96 -9.97 12.78
CA TYR A 172 -19.66 -10.06 11.50
C TYR A 172 -19.01 -11.05 10.55
N SER A 173 -19.83 -11.89 9.94
CA SER A 173 -19.45 -12.83 8.88
C SER A 173 -19.49 -12.19 7.49
N ALA A 174 -18.60 -12.60 6.59
CA ALA A 174 -18.46 -12.03 5.26
C ALA A 174 -18.46 -13.08 4.15
N ARG A 175 -19.30 -12.86 3.14
CA ARG A 175 -19.25 -13.54 1.85
C ARG A 175 -18.31 -12.81 0.90
N VAL A 176 -17.30 -13.52 0.41
CA VAL A 176 -16.23 -12.94 -0.43
C VAL A 176 -15.96 -13.75 -1.71
N PRO A 177 -15.49 -13.10 -2.80
CA PRO A 177 -15.06 -13.78 -4.01
C PRO A 177 -13.81 -14.64 -3.81
N SER A 178 -13.53 -15.51 -4.78
CA SER A 178 -12.48 -16.53 -4.65
C SER A 178 -11.06 -15.97 -4.53
N ASP A 179 -10.79 -14.82 -5.14
CA ASP A 179 -9.52 -14.08 -5.09
C ASP A 179 -9.26 -13.53 -3.69
N VAL A 180 -10.24 -12.86 -3.07
CA VAL A 180 -10.16 -12.38 -1.69
C VAL A 180 -9.95 -13.55 -0.72
N ARG A 181 -10.65 -14.68 -0.94
CA ARG A 181 -10.46 -15.90 -0.13
C ARG A 181 -9.05 -16.49 -0.29
N LYS A 182 -8.49 -16.50 -1.50
CA LYS A 182 -7.12 -16.97 -1.76
C LYS A 182 -6.09 -16.06 -1.09
N ALA A 183 -6.27 -14.75 -1.17
CA ALA A 183 -5.41 -13.78 -0.49
C ALA A 183 -5.49 -13.93 1.04
N ALA A 184 -6.70 -14.10 1.61
CA ALA A 184 -6.89 -14.36 3.04
C ALA A 184 -6.11 -15.60 3.51
N LYS A 185 -6.18 -16.71 2.76
CA LYS A 185 -5.38 -17.92 3.05
C LYS A 185 -3.88 -17.68 3.03
N ILE A 186 -3.39 -16.74 2.23
CA ILE A 186 -1.96 -16.37 2.24
C ILE A 186 -1.65 -15.58 3.50
N TYR A 187 -2.49 -14.62 3.87
CA TYR A 187 -2.35 -13.84 5.11
C TYR A 187 -2.33 -14.75 6.35
N GLU A 188 -3.12 -15.83 6.36
CA GLU A 188 -3.12 -16.84 7.43
C GLU A 188 -1.77 -17.54 7.59
N LYS A 189 -1.04 -17.80 6.49
CA LYS A 189 0.32 -18.36 6.54
C LYS A 189 1.33 -17.44 7.24
N PHE A 190 0.99 -16.15 7.38
CA PHE A 190 1.79 -15.14 8.06
C PHE A 190 1.15 -14.66 9.37
N GLY A 191 0.21 -15.45 9.92
CA GLY A 191 -0.32 -15.26 11.27
C GLY A 191 -1.57 -14.38 11.38
N ILE A 192 -2.12 -13.89 10.27
CA ILE A 192 -3.36 -13.09 10.28
C ILE A 192 -4.54 -14.01 9.95
N LYS A 193 -5.34 -14.35 10.98
CA LYS A 193 -6.50 -15.24 10.87
C LYS A 193 -7.79 -14.49 10.54
N PHE A 194 -8.66 -15.11 9.73
CA PHE A 194 -10.01 -14.65 9.40
C PHE A 194 -11.03 -15.76 9.65
N ASN A 195 -11.71 -15.72 10.80
CA ASN A 195 -12.64 -16.79 11.20
C ASN A 195 -14.07 -16.55 10.66
N ASN A 196 -14.27 -15.44 9.95
CA ASN A 196 -15.57 -14.92 9.61
C ASN A 196 -15.95 -15.09 8.12
N ILE A 197 -15.16 -15.83 7.33
CA ILE A 197 -15.45 -16.01 5.90
C ILE A 197 -16.45 -17.15 5.67
N SER A 198 -17.72 -16.81 5.40
CA SER A 198 -18.81 -17.77 5.16
C SER A 198 -19.41 -17.66 3.75
N LYS A 199 -20.08 -18.71 3.26
CA LYS A 199 -20.90 -18.63 2.04
C LYS A 199 -22.19 -17.86 2.31
N ASP A 200 -22.71 -17.95 3.52
CA ASP A 200 -23.94 -17.32 4.00
C ASP A 200 -23.64 -16.09 4.87
N GLY A 201 -22.47 -15.47 4.66
CA GLY A 201 -22.05 -14.31 5.45
C GLY A 201 -22.99 -13.12 5.25
N GLU A 202 -23.29 -12.42 6.35
CA GLU A 202 -24.23 -11.30 6.39
C GLU A 202 -23.73 -10.04 5.65
N VAL A 203 -22.40 -9.89 5.55
CA VAL A 203 -21.75 -8.81 4.79
C VAL A 203 -21.17 -9.34 3.48
N VAL A 204 -21.30 -8.60 2.38
CA VAL A 204 -20.69 -8.96 1.10
C VAL A 204 -19.49 -8.07 0.82
N ILE A 205 -18.30 -8.64 0.55
CA ILE A 205 -17.15 -7.88 0.06
C ILE A 205 -16.94 -8.18 -1.43
N ARG A 206 -16.77 -7.14 -2.24
CA ARG A 206 -16.63 -7.22 -3.70
C ARG A 206 -15.52 -6.32 -4.24
N GLY A 207 -15.03 -6.64 -5.43
CA GLY A 207 -14.08 -5.80 -6.16
C GLY A 207 -14.78 -4.66 -6.90
N PHE A 208 -14.11 -3.50 -7.05
CA PHE A 208 -14.67 -2.34 -7.75
C PHE A 208 -15.21 -2.66 -9.17
N LYS A 209 -14.56 -3.55 -9.91
CA LYS A 209 -14.96 -3.95 -11.27
C LYS A 209 -16.29 -4.73 -11.35
N THR A 210 -16.87 -5.12 -10.21
CA THR A 210 -18.08 -5.96 -10.16
C THR A 210 -19.37 -5.16 -9.92
N GLN A 211 -19.29 -3.83 -9.86
CA GLN A 211 -20.45 -2.96 -9.82
C GLN A 211 -21.24 -3.08 -11.14
N LYS A 212 -22.52 -3.45 -11.06
CA LYS A 212 -23.38 -3.67 -12.23
C LYS A 212 -24.24 -2.45 -12.62
N SER A 213 -24.26 -1.41 -11.81
CA SER A 213 -25.21 -0.28 -11.95
C SER A 213 -24.47 1.03 -12.23
N LEU A 214 -24.84 1.68 -13.35
CA LEU A 214 -24.54 3.08 -13.65
C LEU A 214 -25.53 4.05 -12.96
N ASN A 215 -26.58 3.54 -12.30
CA ASN A 215 -27.70 4.32 -11.75
C ASN A 215 -27.61 4.48 -10.22
N GLY A 216 -26.48 5.00 -9.75
CA GLY A 216 -26.28 5.33 -8.34
C GLY A 216 -25.91 4.14 -7.45
N ILE A 217 -25.36 4.48 -6.28
CA ILE A 217 -24.94 3.54 -5.22
C ILE A 217 -26.18 3.24 -4.37
N HIS A 218 -26.53 1.97 -4.18
CA HIS A 218 -27.65 1.61 -3.30
C HIS A 218 -27.32 2.00 -1.85
N PRO A 219 -28.29 2.40 -0.99
CA PRO A 219 -28.00 2.81 0.40
C PRO A 219 -27.27 1.76 1.25
N SER A 220 -27.34 0.48 0.87
CA SER A 220 -26.61 -0.63 1.51
C SER A 220 -25.31 -1.00 0.78
N GLU A 221 -24.80 -0.14 -0.11
CA GLU A 221 -23.52 -0.29 -0.79
C GLU A 221 -22.53 0.80 -0.36
N LEU A 222 -21.27 0.41 -0.11
CA LEU A 222 -20.24 1.34 0.34
C LEU A 222 -18.92 1.12 -0.41
N PHE A 223 -18.38 2.19 -0.98
CA PHE A 223 -17.06 2.20 -1.60
C PHE A 223 -16.02 2.54 -0.55
N VAL A 224 -15.15 1.58 -0.26
CA VAL A 224 -14.11 1.69 0.76
C VAL A 224 -12.79 1.99 0.06
N SER A 225 -12.38 3.25 0.05
CA SER A 225 -11.04 3.70 -0.37
C SER A 225 -10.83 5.17 -0.03
N GLY A 226 -9.61 5.70 -0.20
CA GLY A 226 -9.40 7.15 -0.08
C GLY A 226 -10.14 7.96 -1.15
N PHE A 227 -10.56 7.35 -2.27
CA PHE A 227 -11.43 7.98 -3.27
C PHE A 227 -12.92 7.66 -3.09
N GLY A 228 -13.27 6.60 -2.34
CA GLY A 228 -14.64 6.16 -2.10
C GLY A 228 -15.37 6.96 -1.02
N ASN A 229 -16.61 6.57 -0.76
CA ASN A 229 -17.50 7.25 0.21
C ASN A 229 -17.03 7.02 1.65
N LEU A 230 -16.47 5.84 1.95
CA LEU A 230 -15.80 5.58 3.22
C LEU A 230 -14.28 5.70 3.06
N LYS A 231 -13.71 6.70 3.71
CA LYS A 231 -12.27 7.00 3.72
C LYS A 231 -11.47 6.08 4.64
N LEU A 232 -11.56 4.78 4.42
CA LEU A 232 -10.63 3.78 4.98
C LEU A 232 -9.57 3.47 3.91
N SER A 233 -8.43 4.14 4.02
CA SER A 233 -7.32 4.04 3.05
C SER A 233 -6.13 3.27 3.62
N ASN A 234 -5.54 2.45 2.76
CA ASN A 234 -4.28 1.76 3.03
C ASN A 234 -3.06 2.58 2.62
N HIS A 235 -3.23 3.77 2.05
CA HIS A 235 -2.13 4.73 1.85
C HIS A 235 -2.19 5.83 2.90
N ALA A 236 -1.04 6.47 3.09
CA ALA A 236 -0.87 7.70 3.83
C ALA A 236 -1.73 8.79 3.19
N ASP A 237 -2.53 9.46 4.02
CA ASP A 237 -3.17 10.71 3.64
C ASP A 237 -2.15 11.86 3.55
N PHE A 238 -2.60 13.06 3.22
CA PHE A 238 -1.71 14.21 3.07
C PHE A 238 -0.85 14.48 4.32
N TRP A 239 -1.46 14.46 5.51
CA TRP A 239 -0.75 14.76 6.75
C TRP A 239 0.16 13.62 7.19
N GLU A 240 -0.21 12.37 6.92
CA GLU A 240 0.68 11.22 7.09
C GLU A 240 1.91 11.34 6.17
N LEU A 241 1.74 11.74 4.91
CA LEU A 241 2.86 11.96 3.98
C LEU A 241 3.83 13.04 4.48
N ILE A 242 3.31 14.19 4.95
CA ILE A 242 4.14 15.25 5.56
C ILE A 242 4.91 14.72 6.78
N ARG A 243 4.23 14.01 7.70
CA ARG A 243 4.88 13.41 8.88
C ARG A 243 5.93 12.36 8.53
N ILE A 244 5.74 11.62 7.42
CA ILE A 244 6.73 10.67 6.92
C ILE A 244 7.99 11.42 6.47
N VAL A 245 7.84 12.49 5.70
CA VAL A 245 8.96 13.35 5.28
C VAL A 245 9.71 13.91 6.49
N GLU A 246 8.99 14.47 7.47
CA GLU A 246 9.57 15.01 8.71
C GLU A 246 10.34 13.97 9.54
N ARG A 247 9.89 12.70 9.53
CA ARG A 247 10.56 11.60 10.25
C ARG A 247 11.84 11.14 9.55
N ILE A 248 11.82 11.13 8.22
CA ILE A 248 12.97 10.68 7.40
C ILE A 248 14.05 11.77 7.35
N LYS A 249 13.66 13.05 7.35
CA LYS A 249 14.57 14.20 7.25
C LYS A 249 15.53 14.12 6.04
N PRO A 250 15.00 13.95 4.81
CA PRO A 250 15.83 13.88 3.62
C PRO A 250 16.34 15.26 3.21
N GLU A 251 17.48 15.27 2.52
CA GLU A 251 18.01 16.46 1.85
C GLU A 251 17.24 16.69 0.53
N ARG A 252 16.98 15.61 -0.21
CA ARG A 252 16.26 15.62 -1.50
C ARG A 252 15.06 14.70 -1.49
N ILE A 253 13.94 15.17 -2.05
CA ILE A 253 12.68 14.43 -2.15
C ILE A 253 12.26 14.29 -3.61
N TYR A 254 11.98 13.06 -4.03
CA TYR A 254 11.34 12.79 -5.30
C TYR A 254 9.96 12.17 -5.09
N THR A 255 8.93 12.83 -5.60
CA THR A 255 7.56 12.35 -5.51
C THR A 255 7.24 11.42 -6.67
N ARG A 256 6.57 10.30 -6.41
CA ARG A 256 6.14 9.31 -7.40
C ARG A 256 4.66 8.96 -7.19
N TYR A 257 3.94 8.55 -8.24
CA TYR A 257 2.52 8.17 -8.20
C TYR A 257 1.56 9.31 -7.79
N GLY A 258 0.34 9.31 -8.35
CA GLY A 258 -0.68 10.29 -7.99
C GLY A 258 -0.29 11.75 -8.29
N TYR A 259 -0.41 12.64 -7.29
CA TYR A 259 -0.28 14.09 -7.43
C TYR A 259 1.16 14.60 -7.36
N THR A 260 2.11 13.93 -8.01
CA THR A 260 3.57 14.16 -7.89
C THR A 260 3.96 15.64 -8.02
N ARG A 261 3.62 16.28 -9.14
CA ARG A 261 3.94 17.71 -9.41
C ARG A 261 3.39 18.67 -8.36
N LYS A 262 2.15 18.44 -7.90
CA LYS A 262 1.49 19.31 -6.91
C LYS A 262 2.07 19.09 -5.52
N PHE A 263 2.30 17.84 -5.13
CA PHE A 263 2.89 17.52 -3.83
C PHE A 263 4.32 18.02 -3.72
N ALA A 264 5.15 17.83 -4.76
CA ALA A 264 6.50 18.40 -4.82
C ALA A 264 6.49 19.92 -4.69
N ARG A 265 5.51 20.61 -5.31
CA ARG A 265 5.35 22.08 -5.17
C ARG A 265 5.03 22.48 -3.73
N ILE A 266 4.15 21.75 -3.05
CA ILE A 266 3.80 22.00 -1.65
C ILE A 266 5.03 21.79 -0.76
N LEU A 267 5.77 20.69 -0.95
CA LEU A 267 7.01 20.41 -0.21
C LEU A 267 8.05 21.52 -0.39
N ARG A 268 8.21 22.06 -1.61
CA ARG A 268 9.06 23.25 -1.85
C ARG A 268 8.59 24.47 -1.10
N GLY A 269 7.27 24.71 -1.04
CA GLY A 269 6.69 25.77 -0.22
C GLY A 269 6.92 25.61 1.28
N LEU A 270 7.19 24.39 1.74
CA LEU A 270 7.57 24.06 3.12
C LEU A 270 9.10 24.05 3.35
N GLY A 271 9.89 24.44 2.34
CA GLY A 271 11.35 24.55 2.47
C GLY A 271 12.14 23.28 2.10
N TYR A 272 11.50 22.23 1.57
CA TYR A 272 12.20 21.03 1.11
C TYR A 272 12.68 21.15 -0.34
N GLU A 273 13.83 20.55 -0.65
CA GLU A 273 14.23 20.31 -2.04
C GLU A 273 13.41 19.13 -2.61
N ALA A 274 12.37 19.43 -3.38
CA ALA A 274 11.45 18.42 -3.88
C ALA A 274 11.14 18.54 -5.38
N ARG A 275 11.17 17.42 -6.11
CA ARG A 275 10.82 17.34 -7.55
C ARG A 275 9.99 16.07 -7.87
N PRO A 276 9.20 16.06 -8.95
CA PRO A 276 8.65 14.82 -9.51
C PRO A 276 9.78 13.93 -10.01
N ILE A 277 9.68 12.62 -9.78
CA ILE A 277 10.72 11.70 -10.23
C ILE A 277 10.84 11.62 -11.75
N GLU A 278 9.75 11.88 -12.46
CA GLU A 278 9.70 11.87 -13.92
C GLU A 278 10.61 12.94 -14.52
N ASP A 279 10.74 14.09 -13.86
CA ASP A 279 11.59 15.20 -14.31
C ASP A 279 13.09 14.87 -14.14
N VAL A 280 13.41 13.98 -13.20
CA VAL A 280 14.79 13.61 -12.83
C VAL A 280 15.32 12.48 -13.70
N LEU A 281 14.43 11.56 -14.10
CA LEU A 281 14.77 10.54 -15.08
C LEU A 281 15.10 11.15 -16.45
N LEU A 282 14.52 12.30 -16.78
CA LEU A 282 14.83 13.03 -18.01
C LEU A 282 16.18 13.77 -17.93
N SER A 283 16.60 14.19 -16.73
CA SER A 283 17.87 14.91 -16.53
C SER A 283 19.09 13.99 -16.30
N GLY A 284 18.87 12.70 -16.00
CA GLY A 284 19.92 11.72 -15.76
C GLY A 284 20.54 11.76 -14.36
N GLU A 285 20.04 12.61 -13.44
CA GLU A 285 20.65 12.87 -12.12
C GLU A 285 20.70 11.63 -11.19
N LEU A 286 19.86 10.63 -11.45
CA LEU A 286 19.74 9.39 -10.66
C LEU A 286 20.09 8.11 -11.44
N ILE A 287 20.60 8.26 -12.66
CA ILE A 287 20.94 7.14 -13.55
C ILE A 287 22.38 6.68 -13.32
#